data_AF-A0A3B8WZN8-F1
#
_entry.id   AF-A0A3B8WZN8-F1
#
_cell.length_a   1.000
_cell.length_b   1.000
_cell.length_c   1.000
_cell.angle_alpha   90.00
_cell.angle_beta   90.00
_cell.angle_gamma   90.00
#
_symmetry.space_group_name_H-M   'P 1'
#
loop_
_entity.id
_entity.type
_entity.pdbx_description
1 polymer ?
#
loop_
_entity_poly.entity_id
_entity_poly.type
_entity_poly.pdbx_seq_one_letter_code
_entity_poly.pdbx_strand_id
1 'polypeptide(L)' 'VLGDEVLTPDSSRFWNADTYKVGTSPASYDKQFIRDWLKANNLAGDPNIKEVPADVVAQTSKLYHECVKKITGKDL' A
#
# COMPACT_ATOMS: atom_id res chain seq x y z
N VAL A 1 -3.17 15.56 -23.20
CA VAL A 1 -1.97 15.67 -22.35
C VAL A 1 -2.31 15.03 -21.02
N LEU A 2 -1.38 14.27 -20.46
CA LEU A 2 -1.52 13.65 -19.14
C LEU A 2 -0.95 14.59 -18.08
N GLY A 3 -1.62 14.75 -16.93
CA GLY A 3 -1.35 15.85 -15.99
C GLY A 3 -1.02 15.47 -14.54
N ASP A 4 -1.45 14.28 -14.08
CA ASP A 4 -1.27 13.82 -12.70
C ASP A 4 -0.35 12.57 -12.66
N GLU A 5 -0.22 11.93 -11.49
CA GLU A 5 0.48 10.67 -11.34
C GLU A 5 -0.14 9.51 -12.13
N VAL A 6 0.70 8.58 -12.59
CA VAL A 6 0.30 7.44 -13.41
C VAL A 6 0.99 6.18 -12.94
N LEU A 7 0.21 5.12 -12.75
CA LEU A 7 0.70 3.80 -12.39
C LEU A 7 1.58 3.83 -11.13
N THR A 8 1.20 4.65 -10.15
CA THR A 8 1.78 4.66 -8.81
C THR A 8 0.93 3.80 -7.86
N PRO A 9 1.47 3.29 -6.74
CA PRO A 9 0.67 2.60 -5.74
C PRO A 9 -0.39 3.50 -5.08
N ASP A 10 -0.32 4.80 -5.28
CA ASP A 10 -1.27 5.78 -4.76
C ASP A 10 -2.48 5.94 -5.68
N SER A 11 -2.24 5.92 -7.00
CA SER A 11 -3.24 6.05 -8.06
C SER A 11 -3.79 4.71 -8.55
N SER A 12 -3.13 3.60 -8.23
CA SER A 12 -3.40 2.27 -8.78
C SER A 12 -3.37 1.20 -7.70
N ARG A 13 -4.14 0.12 -7.89
CA ARG A 13 -4.07 -1.07 -7.05
C ARG A 13 -3.10 -2.07 -7.65
N PHE A 14 -2.04 -2.39 -6.92
CA PHE A 14 -1.07 -3.40 -7.32
C PHE A 14 -1.24 -4.67 -6.50
N TRP A 15 -1.54 -5.78 -7.17
CA TRP A 15 -1.72 -7.08 -6.55
C TRP A 15 -0.59 -8.02 -6.91
N ASN A 16 -0.22 -8.88 -5.96
CA ASN A 16 0.71 -9.96 -6.25
C ASN A 16 0.00 -11.05 -7.08
N ALA A 17 0.41 -11.19 -8.34
CA ALA A 17 -0.09 -12.20 -9.25
C ALA A 17 0.11 -13.63 -8.72
N ASP A 18 1.20 -13.91 -8.02
CA ASP A 18 1.53 -15.25 -7.50
C ASP A 18 0.56 -15.71 -6.40
N THR A 19 -0.03 -14.77 -5.67
CA THR A 19 -0.95 -15.06 -4.56
C THR A 19 -2.40 -14.70 -4.86
N TYR A 20 -2.68 -14.11 -6.03
CA TYR A 20 -4.02 -13.66 -6.39
C TYR A 20 -4.98 -14.84 -6.53
N LYS A 21 -6.17 -14.70 -5.92
CA LYS A 21 -7.27 -15.66 -6.02
C LYS A 21 -8.59 -14.93 -6.17
N VAL A 22 -9.40 -15.36 -7.12
CA VAL A 22 -10.76 -14.83 -7.31
C VAL A 22 -11.58 -15.06 -6.05
N GLY A 23 -12.36 -14.04 -5.65
CA GLY A 23 -13.20 -14.08 -4.45
C GLY A 23 -12.47 -13.80 -3.13
N THR A 24 -11.19 -13.40 -3.18
CA THR A 24 -10.42 -12.98 -1.99
C THR A 24 -10.11 -11.49 -2.01
N SER A 25 -9.73 -10.91 -0.87
CA SER A 25 -9.08 -9.60 -0.82
C SER A 25 -7.58 -9.80 -1.12
N PRO A 26 -7.07 -9.38 -2.29
CA PRO A 26 -5.70 -9.68 -2.67
C PRO A 26 -4.69 -8.97 -1.77
N ALA A 27 -3.52 -9.59 -1.60
CA ALA A 27 -2.38 -8.93 -0.99
C ALA A 27 -1.97 -7.74 -1.87
N SER A 28 -2.02 -6.54 -1.29
CA SER A 28 -1.78 -5.28 -1.99
C SER A 28 -0.40 -4.73 -1.67
N TYR A 29 0.26 -4.12 -2.67
CA TYR A 29 1.53 -3.41 -2.49
C TYR A 29 1.35 -1.90 -2.23
N ASP A 30 0.13 -1.46 -1.92
CA ASP A 30 -0.25 -0.06 -1.79
C ASP A 30 -0.66 0.31 -0.35
N LYS A 31 -1.38 1.43 -0.19
CA LYS A 31 -1.91 1.94 1.08
C LYS A 31 -2.89 0.99 1.77
N GLN A 32 -3.26 -0.15 1.19
CA GLN A 32 -4.23 -1.05 1.79
C GLN A 32 -3.75 -1.58 3.15
N PHE A 33 -2.45 -1.83 3.33
CA PHE A 33 -1.91 -2.29 4.61
C PHE A 33 -2.19 -1.30 5.76
N ILE A 34 -1.80 -0.03 5.59
CA ILE A 34 -2.05 1.00 6.62
C ILE A 34 -3.55 1.28 6.80
N ARG A 35 -4.35 1.22 5.73
CA ARG A 35 -5.81 1.36 5.80
C ARG A 35 -6.45 0.24 6.63
N ASP A 36 -6.01 -1.00 6.45
CA ASP A 36 -6.52 -2.14 7.20
C ASP A 36 -6.07 -2.10 8.65
N TRP A 37 -4.83 -1.68 8.91
CA TRP A 37 -4.36 -1.42 10.27
C TRP A 37 -5.19 -0.35 10.98
N LEU A 38 -5.47 0.77 10.31
CA LEU A 38 -6.32 1.84 10.86
C LEU A 38 -7.73 1.32 11.18
N LYS A 39 -8.33 0.52 10.29
CA LYS A 39 -9.64 -0.10 10.54
C LYS A 39 -9.61 -1.05 11.73
N ALA A 40 -8.61 -1.93 11.80
CA ALA A 40 -8.48 -2.91 12.88
C ALA A 40 -8.32 -2.26 14.26
N ASN A 41 -7.77 -1.05 14.31
CA ASN A 41 -7.59 -0.29 15.54
C ASN A 41 -8.72 0.73 15.82
N ASN A 42 -9.82 0.72 15.04
CA ASN A 42 -10.92 1.72 15.12
C ASN A 42 -10.44 3.18 14.94
N LEU A 43 -9.38 3.34 14.16
CA LEU A 43 -8.71 4.61 13.86
C LEU A 43 -9.01 5.11 12.43
N ALA A 44 -9.78 4.36 11.65
CA ALA A 44 -10.11 4.72 10.28
C ALA A 44 -10.92 6.03 10.22
N GLY A 45 -10.30 7.09 9.69
CA GLY A 45 -10.95 8.40 9.53
C GLY A 45 -10.95 9.26 10.79
N ASP A 46 -10.25 8.86 11.86
CA ASP A 46 -10.12 9.68 13.06
C ASP A 46 -9.15 10.85 12.81
N PRO A 47 -9.62 12.11 12.87
CA PRO A 47 -8.78 13.29 12.64
C PRO A 47 -7.79 13.57 13.78
N ASN A 48 -7.91 12.89 14.92
CA ASN A 48 -7.04 13.11 16.09
C ASN A 48 -5.74 12.31 16.05
N ILE A 49 -5.62 11.37 15.10
CA ILE A 49 -4.41 10.57 14.94
C ILE A 49 -3.27 11.46 14.46
N LYS A 50 -2.24 11.55 15.29
CA LYS A 50 -1.02 12.30 14.94
C LYS A 50 0.08 11.41 14.36
N GLU A 51 0.18 10.19 14.85
CA GLU A 51 1.26 9.27 14.51
C GLU A 51 0.75 7.83 14.39
N VAL A 52 1.41 7.08 13.52
CA VAL A 52 1.26 5.63 13.36
C VAL A 52 2.51 4.96 13.93
N PRO A 53 2.41 3.78 14.55
CA PRO A 53 3.57 3.06 15.05
C PRO A 53 4.66 2.85 13.97
N ALA A 54 5.92 2.95 14.39
CA ALA A 54 7.07 2.92 13.48
C ALA A 54 7.16 1.62 12.67
N ASP A 55 6.72 0.49 13.22
CA ASP A 55 6.65 -0.80 12.54
C ASP A 55 5.62 -0.81 11.41
N VAL A 56 4.48 -0.16 11.60
CA VAL A 56 3.44 -0.01 10.56
C VAL A 56 3.96 0.85 9.41
N VAL A 57 4.67 1.94 9.75
CA VAL A 57 5.33 2.81 8.76
C VAL A 57 6.39 2.02 7.98
N ALA A 58 7.27 1.31 8.68
CA ALA A 58 8.33 0.50 8.06
C ALA A 58 7.77 -0.58 7.13
N GLN A 59 6.70 -1.27 7.57
CA GLN A 59 6.05 -2.30 6.76
C GLN A 59 5.37 -1.71 5.52
N THR A 60 4.73 -0.54 5.66
CA THR A 60 4.15 0.18 4.50
C THR A 60 5.25 0.58 3.52
N SER A 61 6.34 1.18 4.00
CA SER A 61 7.48 1.57 3.16
C SER A 61 8.09 0.39 2.41
N LYS A 62 8.20 -0.76 3.09
CA LYS A 62 8.73 -2.00 2.48
C LYS A 62 7.88 -2.46 1.29
N LEU A 63 6.54 -2.41 1.41
CA LEU A 63 5.64 -2.77 0.31
C LEU A 63 5.81 -1.87 -0.91
N TYR A 64 5.98 -0.56 -0.70
CA TYR A 64 6.25 0.40 -1.77
C TYR A 64 7.59 0.14 -2.46
N HIS A 65 8.65 -0.12 -1.68
CA HIS A 65 9.96 -0.44 -2.24
C HIS A 65 9.92 -1.75 -3.04
N GLU A 66 9.22 -2.76 -2.53
CA GLU A 66 9.01 -4.02 -3.25
C GLU A 66 8.23 -3.82 -4.55
N CYS A 67 7.20 -2.98 -4.54
CA CYS A 67 6.43 -2.63 -5.72
C CYS A 67 7.31 -2.01 -6.80
N VAL A 68 8.07 -0.98 -6.44
CA VAL A 68 8.98 -0.29 -7.37
C VAL A 68 10.03 -1.26 -7.91
N LYS A 69 10.62 -2.10 -7.05
CA LYS A 69 11.58 -3.12 -7.48
C LYS A 69 10.99 -4.10 -8.47
N LYS A 70 9.77 -4.59 -8.22
CA LYS A 70 9.08 -5.55 -9.11
C LYS A 70 8.70 -4.93 -10.46
N ILE A 71 8.25 -3.68 -10.47
CA ILE A 71 7.81 -3.00 -11.71
C ILE A 71 9.00 -2.52 -12.55
N THR A 72 10.01 -1.95 -11.89
CA THR A 72 11.10 -1.23 -12.58
C THR A 72 12.43 -2.01 -12.62
N GLY A 73 12.58 -3.04 -11.80
CA GLY A 73 13.84 -3.77 -11.62
C GLY A 73 14.92 -3.02 -10.84
N LYS A 74 14.62 -1.83 -10.29
CA LYS A 74 15.58 -0.98 -9.56
C LYS A 74 15.27 -0.95 -8.07
N ASP A 75 16.32 -0.87 -7.26
CA ASP A 75 16.20 -0.56 -5.84
C ASP A 75 16.11 0.97 -5.63
N LEU A 76 15.38 1.35 -4.58
CA LEU A 76 15.18 2.73 -4.10
C LEU A 76 16.04 3.00 -2.87
#